data_AF-A0A1G1YK18-F1
#
_entry.id   AF-A0A1G1YK18-F1
#
_cell.length_a   1.000
_cell.length_b   1.000
_cell.length_c   1.000
_cell.angle_alpha   90.00
_cell.angle_beta   90.00
_cell.angle_gamma   90.00
#
_symmetry.space_group_name_H-M   'P 1'
#
loop_
_entity.id
_entity.type
_entity.pdbx_description
1 polymer ?
#
loop_
_entity_poly.entity_id
_entity_poly.type
_entity_poly.pdbx_seq_one_letter_code
_entity_poly.pdbx_strand_id
1 'polypeptide(L)'
;MAVEAKEYQKEQQISRLYYFDAAKNAKTWRVLKCRSLPGQKKAALSQILAILKPADESPAISELANGKGFAVEAVVPGKMAAELVFALQAAKAAVIVVQDIKHFVP
;
A
#
# COMPACT_ATOMS: atom_id res chain seq x y z
N MET A 1 -32.28 16.96 24.78
CA MET A 1 -32.47 15.56 25.23
C MET A 1 -32.92 14.62 24.11
N ALA A 2 -34.18 14.64 23.63
CA ALA A 2 -34.64 13.69 22.58
C ALA A 2 -34.17 14.01 21.14
N VAL A 3 -33.83 15.27 20.87
CA VAL A 3 -33.34 15.74 19.56
C VAL A 3 -31.85 15.40 19.39
N GLU A 4 -31.03 15.70 20.40
CA GLU A 4 -29.59 15.36 20.43
C GLU A 4 -29.34 13.85 20.32
N ALA A 5 -30.17 13.02 20.97
CA ALA A 5 -30.05 11.56 20.87
C ALA A 5 -30.33 11.05 19.44
N LYS A 6 -31.23 11.71 18.69
CA LYS A 6 -31.52 11.36 17.29
C LYS A 6 -30.43 11.82 16.33
N GLU A 7 -29.86 13.00 16.56
CA GLU A 7 -28.73 13.51 15.77
C GLU A 7 -27.47 12.67 15.99
N TYR A 8 -27.17 12.32 17.25
CA TYR A 8 -26.04 11.45 17.59
C TYR A 8 -26.17 10.05 16.95
N GLN A 9 -27.38 9.47 16.94
CA GLN A 9 -27.63 8.21 16.25
C GLN A 9 -27.42 8.32 14.73
N LYS A 10 -27.83 9.44 14.12
CA LYS A 10 -27.67 9.69 12.69
C LYS A 10 -26.20 9.83 12.30
N GLU A 11 -25.40 10.56 13.08
CA GLU A 11 -23.96 10.68 12.88
C GLU A 11 -23.22 9.34 13.03
N GLN A 12 -23.58 8.52 14.02
CA GLN A 12 -23.02 7.17 14.16
C GLN A 12 -23.38 6.27 12.97
N GLN A 13 -24.60 6.40 12.43
CA GLN A 13 -25.04 5.64 11.26
C GLN A 13 -24.26 6.04 10.00
N ILE A 14 -24.04 7.34 9.81
CA ILE A 14 -23.26 7.91 8.71
C ILE A 14 -21.78 7.48 8.82
N SER A 15 -21.18 7.57 10.01
CA SER A 15 -19.82 7.10 10.28
C SER A 15 -19.65 5.60 9.99
N ARG A 16 -20.62 4.77 10.38
CA ARG A 16 -20.63 3.33 10.03
C ARG A 16 -20.69 3.09 8.53
N LEU A 17 -21.55 3.81 7.80
CA LEU A 17 -21.67 3.69 6.34
C LEU A 17 -20.33 4.00 5.66
N TYR A 18 -19.67 5.09 6.02
CA TYR A 18 -18.34 5.44 5.50
C TYR A 18 -17.28 4.37 5.81
N TYR A 19 -17.30 3.78 7.02
CA TYR A 19 -16.40 2.71 7.38
C TYR A 19 -16.63 1.43 6.55
N PHE A 20 -17.89 1.05 6.30
CA PHE A 20 -18.21 -0.11 5.48
C PHE A 20 -17.79 0.06 4.01
N ASP A 21 -17.94 1.27 3.46
CA ASP A 21 -17.51 1.56 2.10
C ASP A 21 -15.97 1.58 1.98
N ALA A 22 -15.28 2.14 2.98
CA ALA A 22 -13.82 2.06 3.07
C ALA A 22 -13.31 0.61 3.17
N ALA A 23 -13.98 -0.24 3.95
CA ALA A 23 -13.63 -1.65 4.09
C ALA A 23 -13.91 -2.48 2.82
N LYS A 24 -15.01 -2.19 2.10
CA LYS A 24 -15.30 -2.83 0.80
C LYS A 24 -14.25 -2.43 -0.25
N ASN A 25 -13.87 -1.15 -0.27
CA ASN A 25 -12.83 -0.67 -1.18
C ASN A 25 -11.49 -1.35 -0.85
N ALA A 26 -11.09 -1.40 0.43
CA ALA A 26 -9.85 -2.00 0.90
C ALA A 26 -9.59 -3.44 0.40
N LYS A 27 -10.64 -4.26 0.26
CA LYS A 27 -10.52 -5.64 -0.26
C LYS A 27 -9.95 -5.71 -1.69
N THR A 28 -10.04 -4.63 -2.46
CA THR A 28 -9.51 -4.56 -3.83
C THR A 28 -8.06 -4.08 -3.90
N TRP A 29 -7.44 -3.74 -2.76
CA TRP A 29 -6.09 -3.20 -2.67
C TRP A 29 -5.17 -4.08 -1.83
N ARG A 30 -3.86 -3.98 -2.08
CA ARG A 30 -2.80 -4.69 -1.38
C ARG A 30 -1.66 -3.74 -1.09
N VAL A 31 -0.93 -4.01 -0.01
CA VAL A 31 0.37 -3.37 0.22
C VAL A 31 1.46 -4.29 -0.31
N LEU A 32 2.27 -3.80 -1.24
CA LEU A 32 3.50 -4.44 -1.67
C LEU A 32 4.67 -3.80 -0.94
N LYS A 33 5.49 -4.62 -0.28
CA LYS A 33 6.77 -4.21 0.31
C LYS A 33 7.88 -4.94 -0.39
N CYS A 34 8.90 -4.22 -0.84
CA CYS A 34 10.10 -4.80 -1.42
C CYS A 34 11.35 -4.02 -0.97
N ARG A 35 12.53 -4.61 -1.15
CA ARG A 35 13.79 -3.91 -0.91
C ARG A 35 14.79 -4.13 -2.03
N SER A 36 15.74 -3.20 -2.19
CA SER A 36 16.87 -3.42 -3.07
C SER A 36 17.87 -4.42 -2.48
N LEU A 37 18.64 -5.07 -3.35
CA LEU A 37 19.77 -5.91 -2.91
C LEU A 37 20.91 -5.06 -2.36
N PRO A 38 21.73 -5.61 -1.43
CA PRO A 38 22.89 -4.90 -0.90
C PRO A 38 23.83 -4.42 -2.01
N GLY A 39 24.20 -3.13 -1.98
CA GLY A 39 25.12 -2.53 -2.94
C GLY A 39 24.47 -1.98 -4.21
N GLN A 40 23.15 -2.17 -4.40
CA GLN A 40 22.41 -1.57 -5.51
C GLN A 40 21.59 -0.39 -5.01
N LYS A 41 22.19 0.80 -5.02
CA LYS A 41 21.57 2.01 -4.46
C LYS A 41 20.60 2.68 -5.45
N LYS A 42 21.10 3.46 -6.41
CA LYS A 42 20.23 4.34 -7.22
C LYS A 42 19.53 3.65 -8.39
N ALA A 43 20.25 2.84 -9.17
CA ALA A 43 19.69 2.23 -10.39
C ALA A 43 18.53 1.25 -10.09
N ALA A 44 18.67 0.44 -9.03
CA ALA A 44 17.63 -0.49 -8.60
C ALA A 44 16.39 0.25 -8.07
N LEU A 45 16.57 1.33 -7.31
CA LEU A 45 15.45 2.15 -6.83
C LEU A 45 14.66 2.73 -8.00
N SER A 46 15.33 3.32 -8.99
CA SER A 46 14.65 3.87 -10.18
C SER A 46 13.87 2.81 -10.97
N GLN A 47 14.41 1.59 -11.09
CA GLN A 47 13.70 0.48 -11.76
C GLN A 47 12.49 0.01 -10.96
N ILE A 48 12.62 -0.15 -9.64
CA ILE A 48 11.52 -0.51 -8.75
C ILE A 48 10.39 0.52 -8.84
N LEU A 49 10.74 1.82 -8.79
CA LEU A 49 9.75 2.89 -8.90
C LEU A 49 9.08 2.92 -10.28
N ALA A 50 9.82 2.64 -11.36
CA ALA A 50 9.24 2.57 -12.70
C ALA A 50 8.22 1.42 -12.85
N ILE A 51 8.47 0.28 -12.21
CA ILE A 51 7.54 -0.86 -12.17
C ILE A 51 6.28 -0.54 -11.37
N LEU A 52 6.42 0.18 -10.25
CA LEU A 52 5.31 0.49 -9.34
C LEU A 52 4.46 1.68 -9.78
N LYS A 53 5.02 2.62 -10.54
CA LYS A 53 4.36 3.86 -10.98
C LYS A 53 2.95 3.68 -11.57
N PRO A 54 2.65 2.64 -12.38
CA PRO A 54 1.29 2.44 -12.92
C PRO A 54 0.26 2.06 -11.86
N ALA A 55 0.69 1.62 -10.67
CA ALA A 55 -0.17 1.15 -9.59
C ALA A 55 -0.15 2.07 -8.37
N ASP A 56 0.95 2.80 -8.14
CA ASP A 56 1.12 3.76 -7.05
C ASP A 56 2.04 4.91 -7.51
N GLU A 57 1.51 6.14 -7.51
CA GLU A 57 2.27 7.33 -7.92
C GLU A 57 3.20 7.87 -6.82
N SER A 58 2.98 7.48 -5.56
CA SER A 58 3.73 7.99 -4.41
C SER A 58 4.08 6.88 -3.41
N PRO A 59 4.83 5.85 -3.84
CA PRO A 59 5.25 4.79 -2.92
C PRO A 59 6.18 5.35 -1.83
N ALA A 60 6.05 4.83 -0.61
CA ALA A 60 6.91 5.20 0.50
C ALA A 60 8.29 4.57 0.33
N ILE A 61 9.34 5.37 0.50
CA ILE A 61 10.73 4.96 0.34
C ILE A 61 11.47 5.19 1.66
N SER A 62 12.21 4.19 2.12
CA SER A 62 13.06 4.27 3.31
C SER A 62 14.43 3.69 3.04
N GLU A 63 15.47 4.23 3.66
CA GLU A 63 16.81 3.65 3.61
C GLU A 63 16.90 2.48 4.60
N LEU A 64 17.53 1.37 4.19
CA LEU A 64 17.77 0.24 5.09
C LEU A 64 18.77 0.64 6.17
N ALA A 65 18.58 0.15 7.40
CA ALA A 65 19.43 0.48 8.55
C ALA A 65 20.94 0.21 8.35
N ASN A 66 21.29 -0.69 7.44
CA ASN A 66 22.68 -1.00 7.10
C ASN A 66 23.31 -0.03 6.07
N GLY A 67 22.55 0.97 5.59
CA GLY A 67 22.98 1.95 4.58
C GLY A 67 23.31 1.35 3.21
N LYS A 68 22.90 0.10 2.93
CA LYS A 68 23.28 -0.64 1.72
C LYS A 68 22.13 -0.85 0.73
N GLY A 69 20.99 -0.22 0.94
CA GLY A 69 19.84 -0.31 0.04
C GLY A 69 18.62 0.46 0.54
N PHE A 70 17.50 0.25 -0.13
CA PHE A 70 16.22 0.91 0.16
C PHE A 70 15.12 -0.12 0.35
N ALA A 71 14.12 0.21 1.15
CA ALA A 71 12.83 -0.47 1.18
C ALA A 71 11.77 0.45 0.56
N VAL A 72 10.89 -0.14 -0.23
CA VAL A 72 9.78 0.53 -0.90
C VAL A 72 8.49 -0.14 -0.49
N GLU A 73 7.50 0.66 -0.12
CA GLU A 73 6.16 0.23 0.23
C GLU A 73 5.16 0.95 -0.68
N ALA A 74 4.30 0.18 -1.35
CA ALA A 74 3.34 0.69 -2.32
C ALA A 74 1.95 0.11 -2.09
N VAL A 75 0.91 0.93 -2.26
CA VAL A 75 -0.49 0.50 -2.22
C VAL A 75 -0.95 0.25 -3.66
N VAL A 76 -1.26 -1.00 -3.99
CA VAL A 76 -1.54 -1.41 -5.38
C VAL A 76 -2.89 -2.12 -5.50
N PRO A 77 -3.52 -2.09 -6.68
CA PRO A 77 -4.70 -2.91 -6.95
C PRO A 77 -4.36 -4.40 -6.81
N GLY A 78 -5.17 -5.15 -6.06
CA GLY A 78 -4.94 -6.58 -5.80
C GLY A 78 -4.90 -7.44 -7.06
N LYS A 79 -5.62 -7.04 -8.12
CA LYS A 79 -5.58 -7.71 -9.44
C LYS A 79 -4.21 -7.61 -10.14
N MET A 80 -3.39 -6.61 -9.79
CA MET A 80 -2.07 -6.37 -10.38
C MET A 80 -0.93 -6.89 -9.49
N ALA A 81 -1.22 -7.26 -8.24
CA ALA A 81 -0.19 -7.58 -7.25
C ALA A 81 0.74 -8.71 -7.71
N ALA A 82 0.20 -9.78 -8.31
CA ALA A 82 1.00 -10.90 -8.78
C ALA A 82 1.95 -10.52 -9.93
N GLU A 83 1.47 -9.76 -10.92
CA GLU A 83 2.28 -9.29 -12.04
C GLU A 83 3.42 -8.37 -11.56
N LEU A 84 3.11 -7.45 -10.65
CA LEU A 84 4.10 -6.55 -10.05
C LEU A 84 5.14 -7.33 -9.25
N VAL A 85 4.75 -8.38 -8.52
CA VAL A 85 5.70 -9.26 -7.81
C VAL A 85 6.69 -9.87 -8.80
N PHE A 86 6.22 -10.44 -9.91
CA PHE A 86 7.11 -11.03 -10.92
C PHE A 86 8.03 -9.99 -11.58
N ALA A 87 7.50 -8.80 -11.91
CA ALA A 87 8.31 -7.71 -12.46
C ALA A 87 9.41 -7.25 -11.48
N LEU A 88 9.07 -7.12 -10.19
CA LEU A 88 10.03 -6.76 -9.14
C LEU A 88 11.10 -7.84 -8.95
N GLN A 89 10.74 -9.13 -9.02
CA GLN A 89 11.71 -10.23 -9.00
C GLN A 89 12.67 -10.17 -10.19
N ALA A 90 12.15 -9.92 -11.40
CA ALA A 90 12.97 -9.75 -12.59
C ALA A 90 13.95 -8.56 -12.48
N ALA A 91 13.53 -7.49 -11.80
CA ALA A 91 14.37 -6.35 -11.45
C ALA A 91 15.33 -6.60 -10.25
N LYS A 92 15.44 -7.85 -9.80
CA LYS A 92 16.28 -8.27 -8.65
C LYS A 92 15.91 -7.55 -7.34
N ALA A 93 14.67 -7.12 -7.17
CA ALA A 93 14.18 -6.70 -5.86
C ALA A 93 14.10 -7.92 -4.94
N ALA A 94 14.52 -7.76 -3.69
CA ALA A 94 14.50 -8.81 -2.67
C ALA A 94 13.34 -8.59 -1.69
N VAL A 95 12.91 -9.68 -1.05
CA VAL A 95 11.90 -9.70 0.03
C VAL A 95 10.62 -8.99 -0.39
N ILE A 96 9.81 -9.68 -1.20
CA ILE A 96 8.52 -9.15 -1.65
C ILE A 96 7.44 -9.68 -0.72
N VAL A 97 6.83 -8.79 0.05
CA VAL A 97 5.69 -9.10 0.91
C VAL A 97 4.44 -8.47 0.30
N VAL A 98 3.39 -9.28 0.13
CA VAL A 98 2.06 -8.82 -0.26
C VAL A 98 1.16 -8.91 0.97
N GLN A 99 0.54 -7.80 1.36
CA GLN A 99 -0.36 -7.75 2.52
C GLN A 99 -1.75 -7.30 2.11
N ASP A 100 -2.77 -7.98 2.64
CA ASP A 100 -4.17 -7.57 2.49
C ASP A 100 -4.47 -6.32 3.32
N ILE A 101 -5.20 -5.36 2.74
CA ILE A 101 -5.72 -4.20 3.47
C ILE A 101 -7.12 -4.52 3.98
N LYS A 102 -7.33 -4.45 5.29
CA LYS A 102 -8.64 -4.72 5.92
C LYS A 102 -9.56 -3.50 5.91
N HIS A 103 -9.01 -2.31 6.06
CA HIS A 103 -9.72 -1.03 6.07
C HIS A 103 -8.72 0.09 5.74
N PHE A 104 -9.21 1.15 5.10
CA PHE A 104 -8.51 2.42 5.05
C PHE A 104 -8.98 3.25 6.24
N VAL A 105 -8.04 3.81 7.01
CA VAL A 105 -8.35 4.78 8.07
C VAL A 105 -8.31 6.17 7.40
N PRO A 106 -9.39 6.97 7.50
CA PRO A 106 -9.42 8.34 6.98
C PRO A 106 -8.53 9.30 7.80
#